data_AF-A0A3L7NME7-F1
#
_entry.id   AF-A0A3L7NME7-F1
#
_cell.length_a   1.000
_cell.length_b   1.000
_cell.length_c   1.000
_cell.angle_alpha   90.00
_cell.angle_beta   90.00
_cell.angle_gamma   90.00
#
_symmetry.space_group_name_H-M   'P 1'
#
loop_
_entity.id
_entity.type
_entity.pdbx_description
1 polymer ?
#
loop_
_entity_poly.entity_id
_entity_poly.type
_entity_poly.pdbx_seq_one_letter_code
_entity_poly.pdbx_strand_id
1 'polypeptide(L)'
;FSTHQGWVSPDAAIRKQNTEKTIRSIELAYQLGIPTMRVNTGRWGTSGNFDELMANRGIEPVLPGYTDDNGFEWVIQGLTDCLPVAEKCGVTLGLENHWGLGRTPEGVMRIVKAINSPWLKTTLDTGNFLEDPYDRLEQMADDAVLVQAKTYYGGGLWYSLDLDYKRIAELLQRYKYRGYVSLEFEGKEDPRTAIPKSLAMLQAAFA
;
A
#
# COMPACT_ATOMS: atom_id res chain seq x y z
N PHE A 1 5.51 -9.40 -2.89
CA PHE A 1 6.52 -9.14 -1.83
C PHE A 1 6.20 -7.80 -1.20
N SER A 2 6.45 -7.59 0.09
CA SER A 2 6.15 -6.31 0.74
C SER A 2 7.35 -5.83 1.54
N THR A 3 7.62 -4.53 1.50
CA THR A 3 8.61 -3.90 2.39
C THR A 3 7.94 -2.75 3.13
N HIS A 4 8.43 -2.49 4.36
CA HIS A 4 8.03 -1.34 5.16
C HIS A 4 9.21 -0.38 5.23
N GLN A 5 9.22 0.58 4.33
CA GLN A 5 10.14 1.70 4.28
C GLN A 5 9.39 3.03 4.49
N GLY A 6 10.12 4.11 4.75
CA GLY A 6 9.55 5.45 4.80
C GLY A 6 10.56 6.53 4.42
N TRP A 7 10.17 7.41 3.51
CA TRP A 7 10.98 8.55 3.07
C TRP A 7 10.53 9.88 3.68
N VAL A 8 9.41 9.91 4.39
CA VAL A 8 8.93 11.08 5.15
C VAL A 8 9.81 11.31 6.38
N SER A 9 10.99 11.89 6.16
CA SER A 9 11.94 12.25 7.21
C SER A 9 12.85 13.38 6.73
N PRO A 10 13.13 14.41 7.54
CA PRO A 10 14.08 15.44 7.18
C PRO A 10 15.54 14.95 7.14
N ASP A 11 15.84 13.84 7.81
CA ASP A 11 17.17 13.25 7.82
C ASP A 11 17.47 12.48 6.52
N ALA A 12 18.44 12.98 5.76
CA ALA A 12 18.88 12.38 4.50
C ALA A 12 19.48 10.98 4.69
N ALA A 13 20.10 10.68 5.83
CA ALA A 13 20.65 9.37 6.12
C ALA A 13 19.54 8.32 6.30
N ILE A 14 18.45 8.69 6.98
CA ILE A 14 17.25 7.84 7.11
C ILE A 14 16.65 7.57 5.73
N ARG A 15 16.50 8.61 4.90
CA ARG A 15 15.96 8.44 3.54
C ARG A 15 16.84 7.50 2.70
N LYS A 16 18.16 7.68 2.75
CA LYS A 16 19.13 6.81 2.07
C LYS A 16 19.03 5.36 2.52
N GLN A 17 18.95 5.11 3.83
CA GLN A 17 18.80 3.76 4.37
C GLN A 17 17.50 3.09 3.86
N ASN A 18 16.41 3.83 3.75
CA ASN A 18 15.13 3.32 3.24
C ASN A 18 15.20 3.02 1.74
N THR A 19 15.91 3.83 0.96
CA THR A 19 16.20 3.53 -0.45
C THR A 19 17.02 2.24 -0.59
N GLU A 20 18.12 2.10 0.15
CA GLU A 20 18.97 0.90 0.11
C GLU A 20 18.21 -0.37 0.55
N LYS A 21 17.41 -0.27 1.61
CA LYS A 21 16.52 -1.35 2.05
C LYS A 21 15.53 -1.75 0.95
N THR A 22 14.96 -0.77 0.25
CA THR A 22 13.98 -1.01 -0.82
C THR A 22 14.66 -1.68 -2.01
N ILE A 23 15.84 -1.21 -2.43
CA ILE A 23 16.65 -1.83 -3.49
C ILE A 23 16.95 -3.29 -3.16
N ARG A 24 17.43 -3.58 -1.95
CA ARG A 24 17.68 -4.97 -1.52
C ARG A 24 16.41 -5.82 -1.56
N SER A 25 15.25 -5.23 -1.22
CA SER A 25 13.96 -5.93 -1.27
C SER A 25 13.54 -6.25 -2.71
N ILE A 26 13.82 -5.36 -3.67
CA ILE A 26 13.60 -5.60 -5.10
C ILE A 26 14.42 -6.79 -5.59
N GLU A 27 15.71 -6.83 -5.24
CA GLU A 27 16.60 -7.93 -5.63
C GLU A 27 16.15 -9.27 -5.04
N LEU A 28 15.68 -9.27 -3.79
CA LEU A 28 15.10 -10.46 -3.16
C LEU A 28 13.80 -10.90 -3.85
N ALA A 29 12.92 -9.97 -4.19
CA ALA A 29 11.69 -10.28 -4.92
C ALA A 29 12.01 -10.92 -6.28
N TYR A 30 13.00 -10.39 -7.01
CA TYR A 30 13.50 -10.97 -8.24
C TYR A 30 14.05 -12.39 -8.06
N GLN A 31 14.91 -12.61 -7.06
CA GLN A 31 15.47 -13.94 -6.78
C GLN A 31 14.39 -14.98 -6.43
N LEU A 32 13.29 -14.54 -5.84
CA LEU A 32 12.13 -15.38 -5.50
C LEU A 32 11.12 -15.53 -6.66
N GLY A 33 11.37 -14.90 -7.82
CA GLY A 33 10.47 -14.93 -8.97
C GLY A 33 9.17 -14.15 -8.77
N ILE A 34 9.17 -13.16 -7.86
CA ILE A 34 8.00 -12.36 -7.52
C ILE A 34 7.97 -11.11 -8.42
N PRO A 35 6.93 -10.91 -9.25
CA PRO A 35 6.91 -9.85 -10.27
C PRO A 35 6.50 -8.48 -9.72
N THR A 36 5.92 -8.41 -8.52
CA THR A 36 5.44 -7.15 -7.93
C THR A 36 5.85 -7.01 -6.47
N MET A 37 6.19 -5.78 -6.08
CA MET A 37 6.55 -5.44 -4.71
C MET A 37 5.78 -4.23 -4.20
N ARG A 38 5.10 -4.40 -3.08
CA ARG A 38 4.42 -3.30 -2.39
C ARG A 38 5.43 -2.37 -1.70
N VAL A 39 5.25 -1.07 -1.88
CA VAL A 39 6.04 0.02 -1.30
C VAL A 39 5.16 1.06 -0.61
N ASN A 40 5.74 1.83 0.31
CA ASN A 40 5.06 2.86 1.11
C ASN A 40 5.67 4.25 0.91
N THR A 41 4.91 5.29 1.28
CA THR A 41 5.45 6.65 1.47
C THR A 41 6.27 6.75 2.76
N GLY A 42 5.81 6.09 3.82
CA GLY A 42 6.17 6.41 5.20
C GLY A 42 5.22 7.45 5.79
N ARG A 43 5.53 7.91 7.01
CA ARG A 43 4.67 8.80 7.80
C ARG A 43 5.52 9.80 8.58
N TRP A 44 4.91 10.90 9.05
CA TRP A 44 5.61 11.93 9.83
C TRP A 44 6.12 11.43 11.18
N GLY A 45 5.51 10.38 11.73
CA GLY A 45 5.99 9.78 12.97
C GLY A 45 5.63 10.59 14.21
N THR A 46 4.62 11.45 14.12
CA THR A 46 4.20 12.37 15.18
C THR A 46 3.07 11.82 16.05
N SER A 47 2.44 10.70 15.66
CA SER A 47 1.68 9.86 16.59
C SER A 47 2.65 9.00 17.39
N GLY A 48 2.52 9.02 18.73
CA GLY A 48 3.50 8.41 19.64
C GLY A 48 3.64 6.91 19.43
N ASN A 49 2.52 6.20 19.29
CA ASN A 49 2.50 4.79 18.94
C ASN A 49 1.45 4.47 17.87
N PHE A 50 1.40 3.21 17.43
CA PHE A 50 0.47 2.80 16.38
C PHE A 50 -0.99 2.80 16.84
N ASP A 51 -1.28 2.55 18.11
CA ASP A 51 -2.65 2.63 18.64
C ASP A 51 -3.17 4.06 18.61
N GLU A 52 -2.31 5.05 18.95
CA GLU A 52 -2.63 6.47 18.82
C GLU A 52 -2.84 6.88 17.35
N LEU A 53 -2.00 6.37 16.44
CA LEU A 53 -2.18 6.58 15.01
C LEU A 53 -3.56 6.09 14.57
N MET A 54 -3.96 4.88 14.97
CA MET A 54 -5.25 4.30 14.62
C MET A 54 -6.43 5.04 15.26
N ALA A 55 -6.29 5.47 16.52
CA ALA A 55 -7.28 6.30 17.19
C ALA A 55 -7.50 7.64 16.45
N ASN A 56 -6.44 8.21 15.87
CA ASN A 56 -6.50 9.40 15.02
C ASN A 56 -6.83 9.09 13.55
N ARG A 57 -7.35 7.89 13.27
CA ARG A 57 -7.70 7.39 11.93
C ARG A 57 -6.53 7.36 10.95
N GLY A 58 -5.28 7.46 11.41
CA GLY A 58 -4.08 7.61 10.60
C GLY A 58 -3.69 9.05 10.26
N ILE A 59 -4.28 10.07 10.90
CA ILE A 59 -3.89 11.48 10.74
C ILE A 59 -2.73 11.75 11.70
N GLU A 60 -1.70 12.42 11.17
CA GLU A 60 -0.55 12.88 11.91
C GLU A 60 -0.26 14.35 11.58
N PRO A 61 0.04 15.20 12.58
CA PRO A 61 0.57 16.53 12.31
C PRO A 61 1.90 16.45 11.55
N VAL A 62 2.09 17.38 10.62
CA VAL A 62 3.39 17.60 9.97
C VAL A 62 4.42 18.04 11.01
N LEU A 63 5.70 17.67 10.80
CA LEU A 63 6.79 18.13 11.67
C LEU A 63 6.94 19.66 11.64
N PRO A 64 7.23 20.32 12.77
CA PRO A 64 7.49 21.75 12.80
C PRO A 64 8.57 22.17 11.80
N GLY A 65 8.28 23.20 11.00
CA GLY A 65 9.19 23.71 9.98
C GLY A 65 9.16 22.98 8.63
N TYR A 66 8.28 21.99 8.48
CA TYR A 66 8.10 21.23 7.24
C TYR A 66 6.66 21.33 6.72
N THR A 67 6.49 20.88 5.48
CA THR A 67 5.20 20.75 4.79
C THR A 67 5.06 19.37 4.19
N ASP A 68 3.83 18.95 3.88
CA ASP A 68 3.60 17.72 3.11
C ASP A 68 4.31 17.74 1.76
N ASP A 69 4.48 18.91 1.14
CA ASP A 69 5.24 19.04 -0.12
C ASP A 69 6.69 18.59 0.03
N ASN A 70 7.34 18.90 1.16
CA ASN A 70 8.68 18.36 1.42
C ASN A 70 8.66 16.83 1.52
N GLY A 71 7.64 16.27 2.18
CA GLY A 71 7.47 14.83 2.27
C GLY A 71 7.23 14.18 0.90
N PHE A 72 6.42 14.80 0.04
CA PHE A 72 6.19 14.33 -1.33
C PHE A 72 7.48 14.34 -2.15
N GLU A 73 8.27 15.41 -2.10
CA GLU A 73 9.57 15.49 -2.77
C GLU A 73 10.51 14.36 -2.34
N TRP A 74 10.59 14.09 -1.03
CA TRP A 74 11.43 13.03 -0.50
C TRP A 74 10.99 11.63 -0.94
N VAL A 75 9.69 11.37 -0.94
CA VAL A 75 9.13 10.09 -1.39
C VAL A 75 9.35 9.91 -2.89
N ILE A 76 9.11 10.95 -3.68
CA ILE A 76 9.31 10.91 -5.13
C ILE A 76 10.77 10.62 -5.46
N GLN A 77 11.71 11.30 -4.79
CA GLN A 77 13.14 11.03 -4.97
C GLN A 77 13.50 9.60 -4.58
N GLY A 78 13.08 9.15 -3.39
CA GLY A 78 13.41 7.82 -2.89
C GLY A 78 12.89 6.68 -3.75
N LEU A 79 11.66 6.81 -4.27
CA LEU A 79 11.10 5.86 -5.22
C LEU A 79 11.82 5.92 -6.57
N THR A 80 12.11 7.12 -7.08
CA THR A 80 12.86 7.32 -8.34
C THR A 80 14.22 6.63 -8.30
N ASP A 81 14.94 6.75 -7.18
CA ASP A 81 16.24 6.11 -6.98
C ASP A 81 16.17 4.57 -7.01
N CYS A 82 15.00 4.00 -6.72
CA CYS A 82 14.77 2.55 -6.74
C CYS A 82 14.43 2.00 -8.15
N LEU A 83 13.93 2.86 -9.06
CA LEU A 83 13.39 2.42 -10.35
C LEU A 83 14.41 1.75 -11.29
N PRO A 84 15.68 2.19 -11.37
CA PRO A 84 16.66 1.50 -12.22
C PRO A 84 16.85 0.03 -11.84
N VAL A 85 16.77 -0.29 -10.54
CA VAL A 85 16.87 -1.67 -10.06
C VAL A 85 15.57 -2.41 -10.30
N ALA A 86 14.42 -1.79 -10.03
CA ALA A 86 13.09 -2.36 -10.33
C ALA A 86 12.99 -2.80 -11.80
N GLU A 87 13.40 -1.93 -12.72
CA GLU A 87 13.45 -2.18 -14.16
C GLU A 87 14.39 -3.33 -14.51
N LYS A 88 15.64 -3.28 -14.05
CA LYS A 88 16.63 -4.33 -14.30
C LYS A 88 16.16 -5.70 -13.79
N CYS A 89 15.45 -5.71 -12.68
CA CYS A 89 14.92 -6.91 -12.04
C CYS A 89 13.57 -7.37 -12.61
N GLY A 90 12.91 -6.59 -13.46
CA GLY A 90 11.57 -6.91 -13.93
C GLY A 90 10.53 -6.94 -12.81
N VAL A 91 10.73 -6.17 -11.74
CA VAL A 91 9.84 -6.10 -10.57
C VAL A 91 9.10 -4.78 -10.59
N THR A 92 7.77 -4.81 -10.70
CA THR A 92 6.96 -3.59 -10.65
C THR A 92 6.66 -3.20 -9.21
N LEU A 93 6.97 -1.96 -8.84
CA LEU A 93 6.63 -1.41 -7.54
C LEU A 93 5.17 -0.97 -7.52
N GLY A 94 4.42 -1.34 -6.48
CA GLY A 94 3.06 -0.87 -6.25
C GLY A 94 3.00 0.00 -5.01
N LEU A 95 2.81 1.31 -5.17
CA LEU A 95 2.61 2.26 -4.07
C LEU A 95 1.23 2.03 -3.45
N GLU A 96 1.22 1.64 -2.19
CA GLU A 96 0.00 1.33 -1.46
C GLU A 96 -0.66 2.59 -0.89
N ASN A 97 -1.99 2.58 -0.87
CA ASN A 97 -2.78 3.51 -0.06
C ASN A 97 -2.64 3.20 1.44
N HIS A 98 -1.49 3.52 2.04
CA HIS A 98 -1.17 3.14 3.42
C HIS A 98 -0.50 4.25 4.23
N TRP A 99 -1.29 4.85 5.13
CA TRP A 99 -0.94 5.91 6.10
C TRP A 99 -0.08 7.06 5.54
N GLY A 100 0.19 8.07 6.38
CA GLY A 100 0.98 9.24 5.98
C GLY A 100 0.49 9.89 4.67
N LEU A 101 1.42 10.17 3.76
CA LEU A 101 1.11 10.79 2.46
C LEU A 101 0.36 9.87 1.48
N GLY A 102 0.41 8.55 1.70
CA GLY A 102 -0.33 7.56 0.91
C GLY A 102 -1.73 7.29 1.45
N ARG A 103 -2.18 7.96 2.52
CA ARG A 103 -3.49 7.69 3.13
C ARG A 103 -4.67 7.98 2.19
N THR A 104 -4.53 8.89 1.24
CA THR A 104 -5.61 9.26 0.30
C THR A 104 -5.25 8.88 -1.13
N PRO A 105 -6.24 8.60 -2.00
CA PRO A 105 -5.96 8.31 -3.41
C PRO A 105 -5.27 9.49 -4.10
N GLU A 106 -5.59 10.74 -3.72
CA GLU A 106 -4.94 11.93 -4.27
C GLU A 106 -3.44 11.96 -3.93
N GLY A 107 -3.07 11.59 -2.70
CA GLY A 107 -1.68 11.51 -2.27
C GLY A 107 -0.90 10.44 -3.02
N VAL A 108 -1.48 9.23 -3.15
CA VAL A 108 -0.86 8.15 -3.94
C VAL A 108 -0.71 8.55 -5.41
N MET A 109 -1.79 9.03 -6.03
CA MET A 109 -1.79 9.37 -7.45
C MET A 109 -0.93 10.60 -7.74
N ARG A 110 -0.74 11.53 -6.80
CA ARG A 110 0.23 12.63 -6.93
C ARG A 110 1.63 12.09 -7.16
N ILE A 111 2.05 11.09 -6.38
CA ILE A 111 3.39 10.48 -6.49
C ILE A 111 3.52 9.67 -7.78
N VAL A 112 2.56 8.76 -8.04
CA VAL A 112 2.60 7.88 -9.22
C VAL A 112 2.62 8.70 -10.51
N LYS A 113 1.78 9.74 -10.62
CA LYS A 113 1.72 10.62 -11.80
C LYS A 113 2.96 11.51 -11.94
N ALA A 114 3.55 11.96 -10.83
CA ALA A 114 4.77 12.77 -10.87
C ALA A 114 5.97 11.96 -11.37
N ILE A 115 6.07 10.69 -10.97
CA ILE A 115 7.14 9.78 -11.40
C ILE A 115 6.90 9.25 -12.82
N ASN A 116 5.65 8.93 -13.17
CA ASN A 116 5.23 8.49 -14.50
C ASN A 116 6.13 7.39 -15.11
N SER A 117 6.31 6.28 -14.39
CA SER A 117 7.15 5.15 -14.81
C SER A 117 6.31 3.88 -14.93
N PRO A 118 6.56 3.00 -15.93
CA PRO A 118 5.91 1.69 -15.98
C PRO A 118 6.28 0.78 -14.79
N TRP A 119 7.39 1.08 -14.11
CA TRP A 119 7.90 0.31 -12.96
C TRP A 119 7.38 0.81 -11.61
N LEU A 120 6.56 1.86 -11.59
CA LEU A 120 5.83 2.31 -10.42
C LEU A 120 4.35 2.46 -10.73
N LYS A 121 3.54 1.72 -9.98
CA LYS A 121 2.10 1.54 -10.16
C LYS A 121 1.42 1.61 -8.78
N THR A 122 0.14 1.26 -8.68
CA THR A 122 -0.59 1.26 -7.40
C THR A 122 -0.70 -0.15 -6.81
N THR A 123 -0.64 -0.23 -5.48
CA THR A 123 -1.16 -1.37 -4.73
C THR A 123 -2.48 -0.94 -4.09
N LEU A 124 -3.55 -1.68 -4.35
CA LEU A 124 -4.84 -1.42 -3.73
C LEU A 124 -4.99 -2.24 -2.46
N ASP A 125 -4.87 -1.57 -1.32
CA ASP A 125 -5.28 -2.13 -0.05
C ASP A 125 -6.75 -1.79 0.19
N THR A 126 -7.58 -2.84 0.20
CA THR A 126 -9.04 -2.73 0.30
C THR A 126 -9.52 -2.22 1.66
N GLY A 127 -8.70 -2.28 2.71
CA GLY A 127 -9.11 -1.92 4.07
C GLY A 127 -8.50 -0.63 4.61
N ASN A 128 -7.55 0.01 3.91
CA ASN A 128 -6.92 1.25 4.41
C ASN A 128 -7.73 2.53 4.13
N PHE A 129 -8.80 2.47 3.33
CA PHE A 129 -9.76 3.56 3.23
C PHE A 129 -10.93 3.30 4.20
N LEU A 130 -10.88 3.98 5.35
CA LEU A 130 -11.82 3.76 6.45
C LEU A 130 -13.24 4.27 6.16
N GLU A 131 -13.37 5.21 5.22
CA GLU A 131 -14.64 5.80 4.79
C GLU A 131 -14.76 5.72 3.27
N ASP A 132 -15.95 5.29 2.80
CA ASP A 132 -16.31 5.23 1.38
C ASP A 132 -15.22 4.58 0.49
N PRO A 133 -14.80 3.33 0.78
CA PRO A 133 -13.61 2.74 0.16
C PRO A 133 -13.73 2.57 -1.35
N TYR A 134 -14.92 2.28 -1.88
CA TYR A 134 -15.09 1.86 -3.27
C TYR A 134 -14.71 2.95 -4.28
N ASP A 135 -15.22 4.17 -4.11
CA ASP A 135 -14.95 5.28 -5.03
C ASP A 135 -13.49 5.74 -4.91
N ARG A 136 -12.88 5.59 -3.72
CA ARG A 136 -11.46 5.86 -3.49
C ARG A 136 -10.55 4.80 -4.14
N LEU A 137 -10.92 3.53 -4.05
CA LEU A 137 -10.23 2.44 -4.74
C LEU A 137 -10.30 2.60 -6.26
N GLU A 138 -11.45 3.00 -6.78
CA GLU A 138 -11.67 3.20 -8.22
C GLU A 138 -10.69 4.22 -8.83
N GLN A 139 -10.39 5.30 -8.10
CA GLN A 139 -9.44 6.33 -8.52
C GLN A 139 -8.01 5.82 -8.74
N MET A 140 -7.66 4.66 -8.16
CA MET A 140 -6.34 4.05 -8.23
C MET A 140 -6.32 2.76 -9.08
N ALA A 141 -7.48 2.25 -9.49
CA ALA A 141 -7.64 0.88 -10.00
C ALA A 141 -7.05 0.66 -11.39
N ASP A 142 -7.02 1.69 -12.24
CA ASP A 142 -6.47 1.60 -13.60
C ASP A 142 -4.96 1.26 -13.62
N ASP A 143 -4.24 1.70 -12.59
CA ASP A 143 -2.80 1.47 -12.43
C ASP A 143 -2.47 0.34 -11.45
N ALA A 144 -3.46 -0.45 -11.00
CA ALA A 144 -3.24 -1.46 -9.96
C ALA A 144 -2.40 -2.65 -10.46
N VAL A 145 -1.36 -3.02 -9.71
CA VAL A 145 -0.52 -4.21 -9.97
C VAL A 145 -0.65 -5.28 -8.88
N LEU A 146 -1.16 -4.91 -7.71
CA LEU A 146 -1.39 -5.81 -6.59
C LEU A 146 -2.64 -5.34 -5.83
N VAL A 147 -3.48 -6.28 -5.41
CA VAL A 147 -4.58 -6.01 -4.49
C VAL A 147 -4.29 -6.73 -3.18
N GLN A 148 -4.34 -6.01 -2.05
CA GLN A 148 -4.39 -6.57 -0.71
C GLN A 148 -5.85 -6.59 -0.23
N ALA A 149 -6.39 -7.80 -0.16
CA ALA A 149 -7.75 -8.08 0.25
C ALA A 149 -7.79 -8.31 1.77
N LYS A 150 -8.12 -7.24 2.53
CA LYS A 150 -8.22 -7.30 3.99
C LYS A 150 -9.50 -7.99 4.47
N THR A 151 -9.36 -8.86 5.46
CA THR A 151 -10.48 -9.57 6.08
C THR A 151 -10.37 -9.55 7.61
N TYR A 152 -11.53 -9.57 8.28
CA TYR A 152 -11.66 -9.23 9.70
C TYR A 152 -12.49 -10.25 10.49
N TYR A 153 -12.44 -11.54 10.16
CA TYR A 153 -13.14 -12.57 10.94
C TYR A 153 -12.72 -12.52 12.43
N GLY A 154 -13.71 -12.54 13.33
CA GLY A 154 -13.51 -12.30 14.76
C GLY A 154 -13.41 -10.82 15.16
N GLY A 155 -13.68 -9.89 14.23
CA GLY A 155 -13.41 -8.47 14.38
C GLY A 155 -11.94 -8.15 14.13
N GLY A 156 -11.66 -6.95 13.64
CA GLY A 156 -10.31 -6.52 13.34
C GLY A 156 -9.50 -6.09 14.56
N LEU A 157 -8.18 -6.02 14.38
CA LEU A 157 -7.23 -5.60 15.41
C LEU A 157 -7.56 -4.20 15.95
N TRP A 158 -7.62 -3.20 15.06
CA TRP A 158 -7.94 -1.81 15.40
C TRP A 158 -9.33 -1.37 14.96
N TYR A 159 -9.78 -1.84 13.79
CA TYR A 159 -11.10 -1.56 13.23
C TYR A 159 -11.54 -2.74 12.38
N SER A 160 -12.84 -2.84 12.11
CA SER A 160 -13.39 -3.82 11.17
C SER A 160 -14.14 -3.08 10.09
N LEU A 161 -13.91 -3.43 8.83
CA LEU A 161 -14.71 -2.95 7.72
C LEU A 161 -15.56 -4.09 7.19
N ASP A 162 -16.81 -3.77 6.86
CA ASP A 162 -17.68 -4.66 6.10
C ASP A 162 -17.49 -4.37 4.61
N LEU A 163 -16.57 -5.11 3.99
CA LEU A 163 -16.15 -4.91 2.60
C LEU A 163 -16.95 -5.84 1.67
N ASP A 164 -17.69 -5.25 0.75
CA ASP A 164 -18.38 -5.96 -0.32
C ASP A 164 -17.37 -6.36 -1.40
N TYR A 165 -16.85 -7.57 -1.26
CA TYR A 165 -15.88 -8.12 -2.21
C TYR A 165 -16.46 -8.40 -3.59
N LYS A 166 -17.78 -8.60 -3.71
CA LYS A 166 -18.40 -8.73 -5.03
C LYS A 166 -18.33 -7.38 -5.76
N ARG A 167 -18.66 -6.28 -5.09
CA ARG A 167 -18.51 -4.93 -5.64
C ARG A 167 -17.04 -4.59 -5.99
N ILE A 168 -16.10 -4.99 -5.14
CA ILE A 168 -14.66 -4.81 -5.41
C ILE A 168 -14.22 -5.64 -6.62
N ALA A 169 -14.66 -6.89 -6.74
CA ALA A 169 -14.36 -7.74 -7.89
C ALA A 169 -14.92 -7.15 -9.19
N GLU A 170 -16.17 -6.68 -9.19
CA GLU A 170 -16.79 -6.01 -10.34
C GLU A 170 -16.01 -4.75 -10.74
N LEU A 171 -15.57 -3.94 -9.77
CA LEU A 171 -14.72 -2.78 -10.01
C LEU A 171 -13.42 -3.19 -10.70
N LEU A 172 -12.69 -4.16 -10.13
CA LEU A 172 -11.42 -4.63 -10.70
C LEU A 172 -11.60 -5.24 -12.10
N GLN A 173 -12.70 -5.93 -12.35
CA GLN A 173 -13.05 -6.44 -13.68
C GLN A 173 -13.29 -5.32 -14.70
N ARG A 174 -13.98 -4.22 -14.32
CA ARG A 174 -14.19 -3.05 -15.20
C ARG A 174 -12.87 -2.43 -15.66
N TYR A 175 -11.90 -2.35 -14.75
CA TYR A 175 -10.53 -1.87 -15.04
C TYR A 175 -9.62 -2.96 -15.62
N LYS A 176 -10.18 -4.12 -15.98
CA LYS A 176 -9.46 -5.25 -16.59
C LYS A 176 -8.23 -5.67 -15.79
N TYR A 177 -8.29 -5.57 -14.45
CA TYR A 177 -7.22 -6.02 -13.57
C TYR A 177 -6.95 -7.52 -13.80
N ARG A 178 -5.66 -7.89 -13.85
CA ARG A 178 -5.18 -9.27 -14.07
C ARG A 178 -4.09 -9.70 -13.08
N GLY A 179 -3.77 -8.85 -12.10
CA GLY A 179 -2.76 -9.15 -11.09
C GLY A 179 -3.29 -10.06 -9.98
N TYR A 180 -2.47 -10.23 -8.94
CA TYR A 180 -2.83 -11.06 -7.79
C TYR A 180 -3.73 -10.32 -6.79
N VAL A 181 -4.80 -10.98 -6.38
CA VAL A 181 -5.56 -10.62 -5.17
C VAL A 181 -4.98 -11.40 -3.99
N SER A 182 -4.18 -10.74 -3.16
CA SER A 182 -3.52 -11.32 -2.00
C SER A 182 -4.38 -11.12 -0.76
N LEU A 183 -4.77 -12.21 -0.10
CA LEU A 183 -5.41 -12.14 1.21
C LEU A 183 -4.47 -11.49 2.23
N GLU A 184 -4.98 -10.48 2.93
CA GLU A 184 -4.38 -9.91 4.12
C GLU A 184 -5.35 -10.12 5.29
N PHE A 185 -4.93 -10.87 6.31
CA PHE A 185 -5.80 -11.20 7.44
C PHE A 185 -5.45 -10.32 8.65
N GLU A 186 -6.40 -9.48 9.06
CA GLU A 186 -6.29 -8.60 10.23
C GLU A 186 -7.38 -8.87 11.27
N GLY A 187 -8.01 -10.05 11.21
CA GLY A 187 -9.00 -10.50 12.17
C GLY A 187 -8.40 -11.06 13.47
N LYS A 188 -9.23 -11.12 14.51
CA LYS A 188 -8.89 -11.70 15.84
C LYS A 188 -9.23 -13.19 15.97
N GLU A 189 -9.99 -13.76 15.04
CA GLU A 189 -10.26 -15.20 15.00
C GLU A 189 -8.97 -16.00 14.70
N ASP A 190 -8.89 -17.27 15.15
CA ASP A 190 -7.73 -18.14 14.88
C ASP A 190 -7.45 -18.20 13.36
N PRO A 191 -6.24 -17.81 12.90
CA PRO A 191 -5.87 -17.81 11.49
C PRO A 191 -6.09 -19.16 10.79
N ARG A 192 -5.94 -20.28 11.51
CA ARG A 192 -6.16 -21.63 10.94
C ARG A 192 -7.60 -21.86 10.50
N THR A 193 -8.54 -21.10 11.06
CA THR A 193 -9.97 -21.17 10.72
C THR A 193 -10.42 -19.98 9.87
N ALA A 194 -9.91 -18.78 10.16
CA ALA A 194 -10.29 -17.56 9.50
C ALA A 194 -9.70 -17.41 8.09
N ILE A 195 -8.46 -17.84 7.85
CA ILE A 195 -7.84 -17.76 6.52
C ILE A 195 -8.60 -18.62 5.50
N PRO A 196 -8.94 -19.89 5.77
CA PRO A 196 -9.78 -20.68 4.86
C PRO A 196 -11.13 -20.03 4.54
N LYS A 197 -11.82 -19.44 5.54
CA LYS A 197 -13.08 -18.71 5.32
C LYS A 197 -12.89 -17.49 4.42
N SER A 198 -11.80 -16.75 4.65
CA SER A 198 -11.43 -15.58 3.86
C SER A 198 -11.14 -15.95 2.42
N LEU A 199 -10.36 -17.01 2.18
CA LEU A 199 -10.07 -17.52 0.85
C LEU A 199 -11.35 -17.99 0.14
N ALA A 200 -12.23 -18.72 0.82
CA ALA A 200 -13.49 -19.18 0.23
C ALA A 200 -14.39 -18.01 -0.21
N MET A 201 -14.52 -16.99 0.64
CA MET A 201 -15.26 -15.77 0.33
C MET A 201 -14.65 -15.03 -0.87
N LEU A 202 -13.33 -14.84 -0.88
CA LEU A 202 -12.63 -14.16 -1.99
C LEU A 202 -12.75 -14.96 -3.29
N GLN A 203 -12.56 -16.28 -3.26
CA GLN A 203 -12.73 -17.15 -4.42
C GLN A 203 -14.14 -17.07 -4.99
N ALA A 204 -15.17 -17.02 -4.14
CA ALA A 204 -16.55 -16.86 -4.58
C ALA A 204 -16.82 -15.47 -5.19
N ALA A 205 -16.22 -14.41 -4.64
CA ALA A 205 -16.38 -13.05 -5.14
C ALA A 205 -15.67 -12.80 -6.49
N PHE A 206 -14.53 -13.44 -6.71
CA PHE A 206 -13.68 -13.28 -7.89
C PHE A 206 -13.81 -14.40 -8.94
N ALA A 207 -14.82 -15.28 -8.78
CA ALA A 207 -15.11 -16.37 -9.71
C ALA A 207 -15.55 -15.90 -11.10
#